data_AF-A0A9P5HCI2-F1
#
_entry.id   AF-A0A9P5HCI2-F1
#
_cell.length_a   1.000
_cell.length_b   1.000
_cell.length_c   1.000
_cell.angle_alpha   90.00
_cell.angle_beta   90.00
_cell.angle_gamma   90.00
#
_symmetry.space_group_name_H-M   'P 1'
#
loop_
_entity.id
_entity.type
_entity.pdbx_description
1 polymer ?
#
loop_
_entity_poly.entity_id
_entity_poly.type
_entity_poly.pdbx_seq_one_letter_code
_entity_poly.pdbx_strand_id
1 'polypeptide(L)'
;MAASSAASLRRSHGSSAASSKHSHSHSHTLPRPHDDDPDSPSISIDTLVNHLLLAKRSLSSMNLVLRANEITTAAQQSHEDVAILAAQAGFLQSSILDQAAILVRVRRSLQATYDWGKKDFKTLVKSMDLVDGELEGTMELLRGTGVQSVFRPKGEERRSLLDFVDEASVHGMRDAMKKSIETYRVSSSPLTETCYDSIPISEPSKRSSSKHLRLSPMKT
;
A
#
# COMPACT_ATOMS: atom_id res chain seq x y z
N MET A 1 -4.35 -35.70 -13.42
CA MET A 1 -3.70 -36.62 -12.46
C MET A 1 -3.13 -35.79 -11.33
N ALA A 2 -3.78 -35.82 -10.17
CA ALA A 2 -3.24 -36.29 -8.87
C ALA A 2 -2.09 -35.39 -8.33
N ALA A 3 -2.12 -34.84 -7.12
CA ALA A 3 -2.54 -35.47 -5.87
C ALA A 3 -3.11 -34.48 -4.84
N SER A 4 -4.00 -35.03 -4.02
CA SER A 4 -4.53 -34.50 -2.77
C SER A 4 -3.47 -34.20 -1.72
N SER A 5 -3.77 -33.27 -0.82
CA SER A 5 -3.35 -33.37 0.58
C SER A 5 -4.45 -32.82 1.47
N ALA A 6 -5.20 -33.75 2.05
CA ALA A 6 -6.08 -33.56 3.18
C ALA A 6 -5.41 -34.21 4.40
N ALA A 7 -5.26 -33.47 5.48
CA ALA A 7 -5.04 -33.96 6.85
C ALA A 7 -5.20 -32.75 7.78
N SER A 8 -6.28 -32.61 8.55
CA SER A 8 -6.63 -33.28 9.81
C SER A 8 -6.43 -32.35 11.00
N LEU A 9 -7.57 -31.85 11.50
CA LEU A 9 -7.99 -31.82 12.91
C LEU A 9 -6.92 -31.50 13.97
N ARG A 10 -7.15 -30.39 14.69
CA ARG A 10 -7.03 -30.39 16.15
C ARG A 10 -7.95 -29.36 16.83
N ARG A 11 -8.71 -29.91 17.78
CA ARG A 11 -9.70 -29.29 18.66
C ARG A 11 -9.06 -28.27 19.61
N SER A 12 -9.83 -27.26 19.99
CA SER A 12 -9.77 -26.69 21.34
C SER A 12 -11.20 -26.43 21.83
N HIS A 13 -11.61 -27.24 22.80
CA HIS A 13 -12.76 -26.97 23.66
C HIS A 13 -12.34 -25.88 24.65
N GLY A 14 -13.04 -24.74 24.62
CA GLY A 14 -12.92 -23.69 25.63
C GLY A 14 -13.90 -23.96 26.77
N SER A 15 -13.55 -24.88 27.66
CA SER A 15 -14.21 -25.02 28.96
C SER A 15 -13.69 -23.91 29.87
N SER A 16 -14.54 -22.99 30.30
CA SER A 16 -14.28 -22.18 31.48
C SER A 16 -15.55 -22.12 32.32
N ALA A 17 -15.59 -23.06 33.25
CA ALA A 17 -16.40 -23.02 34.43
C ALA A 17 -15.99 -21.80 35.26
N ALA A 18 -16.91 -20.86 35.43
CA ALA A 18 -16.86 -19.90 36.52
C ALA A 18 -18.11 -20.12 37.38
N SER A 19 -17.88 -20.85 38.45
CA SER A 19 -18.72 -20.94 39.64
C SER A 19 -19.10 -19.53 40.11
N SER A 20 -20.39 -19.24 40.24
CA SER A 20 -20.90 -18.19 41.11
C SER A 20 -22.12 -18.72 41.85
N LYS A 21 -21.81 -19.31 43.00
CA LYS A 21 -22.73 -19.63 44.07
C LYS A 21 -23.16 -18.32 44.75
N HIS A 22 -24.44 -18.00 44.69
CA HIS A 22 -25.18 -17.31 45.74
C HIS A 22 -26.68 -17.46 45.37
N SER A 23 -27.38 -18.48 45.86
CA SER A 23 -28.07 -18.48 47.16
C SER A 23 -28.75 -17.14 47.43
N HIS A 24 -30.05 -17.05 47.13
CA HIS A 24 -31.14 -16.74 48.08
C HIS A 24 -32.47 -16.89 47.34
N SER A 25 -32.94 -18.12 47.23
CA SER A 25 -34.34 -18.40 46.90
C SER A 25 -35.19 -17.99 48.10
N HIS A 26 -35.78 -16.80 48.07
CA HIS A 26 -36.93 -16.51 48.93
C HIS A 26 -38.13 -17.26 48.35
N SER A 27 -38.19 -18.55 48.64
CA SER A 27 -39.43 -19.31 48.60
C SER A 27 -40.37 -18.70 49.63
N HIS A 28 -41.31 -17.87 49.17
CA HIS A 28 -42.51 -17.58 49.95
C HIS A 28 -43.29 -18.90 50.02
N THR A 29 -43.03 -19.64 51.09
CA THR A 29 -43.87 -20.73 51.55
C THR A 29 -45.27 -20.16 51.78
N LEU A 30 -46.17 -20.42 50.84
CA LEU A 30 -47.60 -20.30 51.07
C LEU A 30 -47.98 -21.25 52.21
N PRO A 31 -48.58 -20.79 53.32
CA PRO A 31 -49.10 -21.66 54.35
C PRO A 31 -50.25 -22.48 53.76
N ARG A 32 -50.14 -23.81 53.90
CA ARG A 32 -51.19 -24.76 53.57
C ARG A 32 -52.34 -24.57 54.58
N PRO A 33 -53.61 -24.51 54.15
CA PRO A 33 -54.72 -24.26 55.06
C PRO A 33 -54.99 -25.52 55.86
N HIS A 34 -54.96 -25.40 57.18
CA HIS A 34 -55.58 -26.35 58.09
C HIS A 34 -56.47 -25.55 59.03
N ASP A 35 -57.69 -26.04 59.17
CA ASP A 35 -58.87 -25.37 59.71
C ASP A 35 -58.74 -24.80 61.13
N ASP A 36 -59.53 -23.74 61.36
CA ASP A 36 -59.93 -23.09 62.62
C ASP A 36 -58.89 -22.23 63.37
N ASP A 37 -58.71 -20.98 62.89
CA ASP A 37 -58.25 -19.84 63.70
C ASP A 37 -59.06 -18.57 63.31
N PRO A 38 -59.76 -17.89 64.23
CA PRO A 38 -60.62 -16.73 63.94
C PRO A 38 -59.88 -15.39 63.75
N ASP A 39 -58.55 -15.40 63.63
CA ASP A 39 -57.73 -14.22 63.31
C ASP A 39 -57.27 -14.24 61.84
N SER A 40 -58.23 -14.38 60.93
CA SER A 40 -58.03 -13.90 59.55
C SER A 40 -57.71 -12.42 59.62
N PRO A 41 -56.50 -11.94 59.23
CA PRO A 41 -56.26 -10.50 59.20
C PRO A 41 -57.24 -9.94 58.18
N SER A 42 -58.27 -9.26 58.66
CA SER A 42 -59.13 -8.45 57.83
C SER A 42 -58.23 -7.35 57.28
N ILE A 43 -57.65 -7.58 56.11
CA ILE A 43 -56.73 -6.66 55.46
C ILE A 43 -57.50 -5.36 55.29
N SER A 44 -57.11 -4.35 56.07
CA SER A 44 -57.77 -3.06 56.04
C SER A 44 -57.64 -2.47 54.64
N ILE A 45 -58.69 -1.81 54.17
CA ILE A 45 -58.76 -1.21 52.84
C ILE A 45 -57.56 -0.28 52.61
N ASP A 46 -57.13 0.45 53.65
CA ASP A 46 -55.96 1.34 53.61
C ASP A 46 -54.65 0.60 53.32
N THR A 47 -54.49 -0.63 53.82
CA THR A 47 -53.33 -1.48 53.53
C THR A 47 -53.32 -1.88 52.06
N LEU A 48 -54.48 -2.23 51.51
CA LEU A 48 -54.62 -2.58 50.10
C LEU A 48 -54.30 -1.38 49.19
N VAL A 49 -54.82 -0.20 49.52
CA VAL A 49 -54.57 1.04 48.78
C VAL A 49 -53.09 1.41 48.83
N ASN A 50 -52.44 1.29 50.00
CA ASN A 50 -51.01 1.56 50.13
C ASN A 50 -50.17 0.61 49.26
N HIS A 51 -50.46 -0.70 49.27
CA HIS A 51 -49.79 -1.66 48.39
C HIS A 51 -50.03 -1.36 46.91
N LEU A 52 -51.23 -0.90 46.54
CA LEU A 52 -51.56 -0.57 45.15
C LEU A 52 -50.88 0.72 44.70
N LEU A 53 -50.77 1.73 45.57
CA LEU A 53 -50.00 2.95 45.32
C LEU A 53 -48.49 2.66 45.20
N LEU A 54 -47.96 1.79 46.04
CA LEU A 54 -46.58 1.30 45.94
C LEU A 54 -46.35 0.53 44.64
N ALA A 55 -47.26 -0.36 44.27
CA ALA A 55 -47.21 -1.09 43.00
C ALA A 55 -47.28 -0.15 41.79
N LYS A 56 -48.15 0.87 41.83
CA LYS A 56 -48.24 1.92 40.79
C LYS A 56 -46.92 2.71 40.69
N ARG A 57 -46.35 3.11 41.82
CA ARG A 57 -45.06 3.83 41.84
C ARG A 57 -43.94 2.94 41.28
N SER A 58 -43.91 1.66 41.64
CA SER A 58 -42.95 0.68 41.11
C SER A 58 -43.11 0.51 39.60
N LEU A 59 -44.34 0.35 39.10
CA LEU A 59 -44.61 0.25 37.66
C LEU A 59 -44.24 1.54 36.91
N SER A 60 -44.47 2.72 37.51
CA SER A 60 -44.03 4.00 36.95
C SER A 60 -42.50 4.09 36.84
N SER A 61 -41.74 3.43 37.73
CA SER A 61 -40.28 3.39 37.64
C SER A 61 -39.78 2.54 36.48
N MET A 62 -40.57 1.55 36.02
CA MET A 62 -40.24 0.71 34.86
C MET A 62 -40.06 1.53 33.58
N ASN A 63 -40.79 2.65 33.44
CA ASN A 63 -40.61 3.59 32.32
C ASN A 63 -39.18 4.16 32.24
N LEU A 64 -38.54 4.39 33.38
CA LEU A 64 -37.14 4.85 33.42
C LEU A 64 -36.18 3.78 32.89
N VAL A 65 -36.45 2.50 33.21
CA VAL A 65 -35.65 1.37 32.72
C VAL A 65 -35.79 1.21 31.21
N LEU A 66 -37.00 1.36 30.67
CA LEU A 66 -37.23 1.32 29.22
C LEU A 66 -36.47 2.43 28.50
N ARG A 67 -36.57 3.67 29.00
CA ARG A 67 -35.82 4.80 28.46
C ARG A 67 -34.30 4.60 28.56
N ALA A 68 -33.81 4.06 29.67
CA ALA A 68 -32.39 3.75 29.83
C ALA A 68 -31.93 2.68 28.83
N ASN A 69 -32.77 1.68 28.54
CA ASN A 69 -32.49 0.67 27.54
C ASN A 69 -32.40 1.29 26.14
N GLU A 70 -33.36 2.14 25.74
CA GLU A 70 -33.32 2.88 24.48
C GLU A 70 -32.05 3.71 24.31
N ILE A 71 -31.62 4.41 25.36
CA ILE A 71 -30.37 5.18 25.34
C ILE A 71 -29.16 4.24 25.20
N THR A 72 -29.18 3.10 25.89
CA THR A 72 -28.08 2.12 25.84
C THR A 72 -27.95 1.50 24.46
N THR A 73 -29.06 1.12 23.83
CA THR A 73 -29.06 0.56 22.48
C THR A 73 -28.65 1.59 21.45
N ALA A 74 -29.13 2.83 21.56
CA ALA A 74 -28.71 3.92 20.68
C ALA A 74 -27.21 4.23 20.82
N ALA A 75 -26.68 4.22 22.05
CA ALA A 75 -25.25 4.40 22.31
C ALA A 75 -24.40 3.26 21.73
N GLN A 76 -24.85 2.01 21.85
CA GLN A 76 -24.18 0.85 21.26
C GLN A 76 -24.16 0.94 19.72
N GLN A 77 -25.29 1.26 19.10
CA GLN A 77 -25.36 1.43 17.65
C GLN A 77 -24.43 2.54 17.16
N SER A 78 -24.44 3.70 17.83
CA SER A 78 -23.54 4.80 17.48
C SER A 78 -22.07 4.42 17.66
N HIS A 79 -21.73 3.61 18.67
CA HIS A 79 -20.38 3.13 18.87
C HIS A 79 -19.94 2.15 17.78
N GLU A 80 -20.83 1.26 17.32
CA GLU A 80 -20.57 0.35 16.20
C GLU A 80 -20.30 1.14 14.91
N ASP A 81 -21.10 2.16 14.62
CA ASP A 81 -20.93 3.00 13.43
C ASP A 81 -19.58 3.74 13.45
N VAL A 82 -19.18 4.29 14.61
CA VAL A 82 -17.87 4.94 14.79
C VAL A 82 -16.74 3.93 14.64
N ALA A 83 -16.88 2.72 15.17
CA ALA A 83 -15.87 1.67 15.03
C ALA A 83 -15.67 1.26 13.56
N ILE A 84 -16.76 1.12 12.81
CA ILE A 84 -16.72 0.84 11.36
C ILE A 84 -16.03 1.98 10.62
N LEU A 85 -16.42 3.22 10.89
CA LEU A 85 -15.82 4.40 10.24
C LEU A 85 -14.32 4.52 10.56
N ALA A 86 -13.92 4.27 11.81
CA ALA A 86 -12.52 4.26 12.21
C ALA A 86 -11.73 3.15 11.48
N ALA A 87 -12.30 1.96 11.33
CA ALA A 87 -11.68 0.88 10.56
C ALA A 87 -11.53 1.25 9.08
N GLN A 88 -12.55 1.86 8.47
CA GLN A 88 -12.50 2.34 7.08
C GLN A 88 -11.44 3.44 6.91
N ALA A 89 -11.38 4.42 7.81
CA ALA A 89 -10.38 5.47 7.77
C ALA A 89 -8.96 4.90 7.92
N GLY A 90 -8.77 3.93 8.81
CA GLY A 90 -7.48 3.22 8.97
C GLY A 90 -7.08 2.42 7.72
N PHE A 91 -8.04 1.77 7.06
CA PHE A 91 -7.79 1.09 5.79
C PHE A 91 -7.39 2.07 4.68
N LEU A 92 -8.10 3.19 4.55
CA LEU A 92 -7.76 4.22 3.55
C LEU A 92 -6.38 4.82 3.80
N GLN A 93 -6.06 5.13 5.06
CA GLN A 93 -4.74 5.65 5.41
C GLN A 93 -3.62 4.66 5.07
N SER A 94 -3.79 3.38 5.41
CA SER A 94 -2.79 2.36 5.09
C SER A 94 -2.67 2.10 3.58
N SER A 95 -3.80 2.11 2.85
CA SER A 95 -3.81 1.97 1.39
C SER A 95 -3.11 3.14 0.68
N ILE A 96 -3.33 4.38 1.12
CA ILE A 96 -2.66 5.57 0.56
C ILE A 96 -1.14 5.49 0.79
N LEU A 97 -0.72 5.06 1.98
CA LEU A 97 0.71 4.89 2.27
C LEU A 97 1.35 3.81 1.41
N ASP A 98 0.66 2.69 1.19
CA ASP A 98 1.14 1.62 0.30
C ASP A 98 1.24 2.10 -1.15
N GLN A 99 0.21 2.77 -1.67
CA GLN A 99 0.23 3.37 -3.01
C GLN A 99 1.35 4.39 -3.17
N ALA A 100 1.60 5.24 -2.17
CA ALA A 100 2.71 6.17 -2.17
C ALA A 100 4.07 5.45 -2.21
N ALA A 101 4.22 4.35 -1.47
CA ALA A 101 5.42 3.52 -1.50
C ALA A 101 5.64 2.86 -2.88
N ILE A 102 4.57 2.40 -3.52
CA ILE A 102 4.61 1.87 -4.90
C ILE A 102 5.06 2.96 -5.88
N LEU A 103 4.49 4.17 -5.80
CA LEU A 103 4.87 5.28 -6.67
C LEU A 103 6.35 5.66 -6.51
N VAL A 104 6.86 5.70 -5.28
CA VAL A 104 8.29 5.93 -5.02
C VAL A 104 9.15 4.84 -5.65
N ARG A 105 8.71 3.58 -5.59
CA ARG A 105 9.41 2.45 -6.23
C ARG A 105 9.43 2.58 -7.75
N VAL A 106 8.29 2.90 -8.36
CA VAL A 106 8.16 3.10 -9.81
C VAL A 106 9.03 4.26 -10.29
N ARG A 107 9.05 5.38 -9.56
CA ARG A 107 9.93 6.50 -9.87
C ARG A 107 11.41 6.09 -9.83
N ARG A 108 11.82 5.34 -8.80
CA ARG A 108 13.19 4.84 -8.68
C ARG A 108 13.55 3.87 -9.81
N SER A 109 12.64 2.97 -10.19
CA SER A 109 12.89 2.06 -11.32
C SER A 109 13.01 2.81 -12.64
N LEU A 110 12.15 3.82 -12.88
CA LEU A 110 12.23 4.65 -14.08
C LEU A 110 13.58 5.39 -14.16
N GLN A 111 14.00 6.00 -13.05
CA GLN A 111 15.30 6.67 -12.98
C GLN A 111 16.45 5.69 -13.24
N ALA A 112 16.40 4.50 -12.64
CA ALA A 112 17.42 3.47 -12.86
C ALA A 112 17.46 3.02 -14.34
N THR A 113 16.30 2.83 -14.98
CA THR A 113 16.23 2.50 -16.41
C THR A 113 16.77 3.63 -17.28
N TYR A 114 16.48 4.89 -16.94
CA TYR A 114 17.03 6.05 -17.64
C TYR A 114 18.55 6.12 -17.51
N ASP A 115 19.09 5.98 -16.29
CA ASP A 115 20.53 6.02 -16.04
C ASP A 115 21.26 4.85 -16.70
N TRP A 116 20.63 3.67 -16.72
CA TRP A 116 21.12 2.49 -17.43
C TRP A 116 21.12 2.73 -18.95
N GLY A 117 20.00 3.19 -19.52
CA GLY A 117 19.90 3.50 -20.95
C GLY A 117 20.88 4.57 -21.40
N LYS A 118 21.14 5.59 -20.57
CA LYS A 118 22.16 6.63 -20.83
C LYS A 118 23.58 6.04 -20.89
N LYS A 119 23.91 5.10 -20.00
CA LYS A 119 25.22 4.41 -20.00
C LYS A 119 25.37 3.46 -21.17
N ASP A 120 24.33 2.70 -21.46
CA ASP A 120 24.29 1.76 -22.57
C ASP A 120 24.45 2.50 -23.91
N PHE A 121 23.68 3.57 -24.11
CA PHE A 121 23.80 4.41 -25.29
C PHE A 121 25.18 5.06 -25.42
N LYS A 122 25.79 5.54 -24.31
CA LYS A 122 27.17 6.04 -24.33
C LYS A 122 28.16 4.97 -24.80
N THR A 123 27.92 3.71 -24.45
CA THR A 123 28.75 2.59 -24.88
C THR A 123 28.52 2.28 -26.36
N LEU A 124 27.26 2.28 -26.80
CA LEU A 124 26.89 2.11 -28.20
C LEU A 124 27.53 3.18 -29.11
N VAL A 125 27.43 4.47 -28.73
CA VAL A 125 28.05 5.57 -29.51
C VAL A 125 29.55 5.37 -29.62
N LYS A 126 30.24 5.00 -28.53
CA LYS A 126 31.69 4.71 -28.58
C LYS A 126 32.02 3.55 -29.51
N SER A 127 31.20 2.49 -29.51
CA SER A 127 31.42 1.36 -30.42
C SER A 127 31.23 1.76 -31.87
N MET A 128 30.27 2.65 -32.12
CA MET A 128 29.97 3.16 -33.45
C MET A 128 31.07 4.09 -33.97
N ASP A 129 31.58 4.98 -33.10
CA ASP A 129 32.74 5.83 -33.40
C ASP A 129 34.01 4.99 -33.67
N LEU A 130 34.20 3.87 -32.95
CA LEU A 130 35.32 2.96 -33.18
C LEU A 130 35.22 2.30 -34.56
N VAL A 131 34.04 1.79 -34.92
CA VAL A 131 33.80 1.18 -36.25
C VAL A 131 33.98 2.22 -37.37
N ASP A 132 33.57 3.48 -37.16
CA ASP A 132 33.81 4.56 -38.12
C ASP A 132 35.32 4.83 -38.30
N GLY A 133 36.09 4.83 -37.21
CA GLY A 133 37.55 4.97 -37.27
C GLY A 133 38.25 3.80 -37.97
N GLU A 134 37.79 2.56 -37.74
CA GLU A 134 38.30 1.38 -38.46
C GLU A 134 37.97 1.45 -39.96
N LEU A 135 36.77 1.91 -40.31
CA LEU A 135 36.36 2.09 -41.70
C LEU A 135 37.18 3.19 -42.39
N GLU A 136 37.45 4.29 -41.70
CA GLU A 136 38.33 5.35 -42.21
C GLU A 136 39.77 4.84 -42.42
N GLY A 137 40.32 4.10 -41.45
CA GLY A 137 41.65 3.50 -41.56
C GLY A 137 41.76 2.48 -42.70
N THR A 138 40.72 1.67 -42.92
CA THR A 138 40.69 0.73 -44.05
C THR A 138 40.53 1.44 -45.39
N MET A 139 39.73 2.52 -45.48
CA MET A 139 39.66 3.34 -46.71
C MET A 139 41.00 4.01 -47.03
N GLU A 140 41.72 4.51 -46.02
CA GLU A 140 43.04 5.10 -46.20
C GLU A 140 44.06 4.05 -46.67
N LEU A 141 44.04 2.84 -46.08
CA LEU A 141 44.86 1.72 -46.50
C LEU A 141 44.60 1.33 -47.96
N LEU A 142 43.33 1.19 -48.34
CA LEU A 142 42.93 0.85 -49.71
C LEU A 142 43.37 1.94 -50.69
N ARG A 143 43.26 3.23 -50.30
CA ARG A 143 43.73 4.37 -51.10
C ARG A 143 45.23 4.31 -51.35
N GLY A 144 46.01 3.99 -50.32
CA GLY A 144 47.48 3.85 -50.38
C GLY A 144 47.96 2.62 -51.14
N THR A 145 47.10 1.63 -51.37
CA THR A 145 47.47 0.37 -52.02
C THR A 145 47.25 0.44 -53.52
N GLY A 146 48.34 0.66 -54.27
CA GLY A 146 48.33 0.67 -55.74
C GLY A 146 48.17 -0.73 -56.34
N VAL A 147 47.38 -0.85 -57.41
CA VAL A 147 47.18 -2.13 -58.12
C VAL A 147 48.42 -2.47 -58.95
N GLN A 148 48.91 -3.72 -58.83
CA GLN A 148 50.07 -4.20 -59.59
C GLN A 148 49.80 -4.21 -61.10
N SER A 149 50.84 -3.92 -61.89
CA SER A 149 50.78 -3.80 -63.36
C SER A 149 50.38 -5.08 -64.11
N VAL A 150 50.40 -6.24 -63.45
CA VAL A 150 50.00 -7.54 -64.02
C VAL A 150 48.48 -7.65 -64.15
N PHE A 151 47.71 -6.99 -63.28
CA PHE A 151 46.24 -7.00 -63.30
C PHE A 151 45.64 -5.91 -64.17
N ARG A 152 46.48 -5.28 -65.01
CA ARG A 152 46.14 -4.04 -65.69
C ARG A 152 46.16 -4.22 -67.21
N PRO A 153 45.09 -3.86 -67.95
CA PRO A 153 45.15 -3.79 -69.40
C PRO A 153 46.16 -2.73 -69.86
N LYS A 154 46.85 -2.98 -70.99
CA LYS A 154 47.93 -2.11 -71.48
C LYS A 154 47.37 -0.73 -71.86
N GLY A 155 47.88 0.34 -71.23
CA GLY A 155 47.63 1.73 -71.64
C GLY A 155 46.89 2.64 -70.64
N GLU A 156 46.69 2.23 -69.39
CA GLU A 156 45.83 2.96 -68.45
C GLU A 156 46.62 3.58 -67.24
N GLU A 157 46.04 4.52 -66.48
CA GLU A 157 46.67 5.28 -65.36
C GLU A 157 46.60 4.63 -63.97
N ARG A 158 47.65 4.70 -63.12
CA ARG A 158 47.74 3.93 -61.84
C ARG A 158 46.44 3.98 -61.02
N ARG A 159 45.73 2.84 -60.93
CA ARG A 159 44.50 2.73 -60.13
C ARG A 159 44.84 2.24 -58.72
N SER A 160 44.15 2.79 -57.75
CA SER A 160 44.19 2.34 -56.36
C SER A 160 43.11 1.28 -56.13
N LEU A 161 43.28 0.39 -55.16
CA LEU A 161 42.24 -0.59 -54.80
C LEU A 161 40.92 0.08 -54.40
N LEU A 162 40.97 1.32 -53.91
CA LEU A 162 39.80 2.12 -53.58
C LEU A 162 38.89 2.38 -54.81
N ASP A 163 39.45 2.45 -56.02
CA ASP A 163 38.70 2.72 -57.27
C ASP A 163 37.76 1.57 -57.68
N PHE A 164 37.91 0.40 -57.04
CA PHE A 164 37.02 -0.75 -57.21
C PHE A 164 35.95 -0.84 -56.12
N VAL A 165 35.97 0.08 -55.15
CA VAL A 165 35.00 0.17 -54.07
C VAL A 165 34.01 1.28 -54.41
N ASP A 166 32.72 1.01 -54.24
CA ASP A 166 31.70 2.05 -54.35
C ASP A 166 31.80 3.02 -53.16
N GLU A 167 32.52 4.12 -53.37
CA GLU A 167 32.70 5.16 -52.36
C GLU A 167 31.36 5.79 -51.94
N ALA A 168 30.38 5.86 -52.85
CA ALA A 168 29.09 6.49 -52.55
C ALA A 168 28.30 5.67 -51.53
N SER A 169 28.35 4.34 -51.62
CA SER A 169 27.75 3.45 -50.63
C SER A 169 28.40 3.59 -49.25
N VAL A 170 29.72 3.66 -49.18
CA VAL A 170 30.46 3.81 -47.92
C VAL A 170 30.21 5.17 -47.25
N HIS A 171 30.19 6.25 -48.02
CA HIS A 171 29.85 7.58 -47.51
C HIS A 171 28.38 7.66 -47.08
N GLY A 172 27.46 7.03 -47.81
CA GLY A 172 26.05 6.95 -47.44
C GLY A 172 25.82 6.24 -46.10
N MET A 173 26.55 5.15 -45.83
CA MET A 173 26.52 4.48 -44.52
C MET A 173 27.06 5.38 -43.41
N ARG A 174 28.16 6.10 -43.67
CA ARG A 174 28.77 7.03 -42.72
C ARG A 174 27.84 8.18 -42.36
N ASP A 175 27.18 8.75 -43.36
CA ASP A 175 26.24 9.86 -43.17
C ASP A 175 24.97 9.40 -42.44
N ALA A 176 24.48 8.20 -42.73
CA ALA A 176 23.38 7.60 -41.96
C ALA A 176 23.76 7.38 -40.49
N MET A 177 24.99 6.93 -40.24
CA MET A 177 25.55 6.74 -38.90
C MET A 177 25.65 8.06 -38.14
N LYS A 178 26.24 9.11 -38.75
CA LYS A 178 26.32 10.47 -38.17
C LYS A 178 24.95 11.07 -37.89
N LYS A 179 24.01 10.92 -38.83
CA LYS A 179 22.63 11.39 -38.68
C LYS A 179 21.91 10.69 -37.52
N SER A 180 22.17 9.41 -37.29
CA SER A 180 21.63 8.69 -36.15
C SER A 180 22.15 9.27 -34.83
N ILE A 181 23.45 9.56 -34.71
CA ILE A 181 24.02 10.20 -33.52
C ILE A 181 23.39 11.57 -33.29
N GLU A 182 23.33 12.41 -34.31
CA GLU A 182 22.82 13.78 -34.21
C GLU A 182 21.36 13.83 -33.75
N THR A 183 20.49 13.00 -34.35
CA THR A 183 19.08 12.91 -33.94
C THR A 183 18.91 12.52 -32.47
N TYR A 184 19.74 11.62 -31.93
CA TYR A 184 19.74 11.31 -30.50
C TYR A 184 20.26 12.45 -29.61
N ARG A 185 21.30 13.18 -30.04
CA ARG A 185 21.83 14.32 -29.27
C ARG A 185 20.82 15.47 -29.18
N VAL A 186 20.10 15.72 -30.27
CA VAL A 186 19.01 16.70 -30.30
C VAL A 186 17.85 16.25 -29.38
N SER A 187 17.48 14.98 -29.40
CA SER A 187 16.40 14.44 -28.55
C SER A 187 16.74 14.45 -27.05
N SER A 188 18.00 14.23 -26.68
CA SER A 188 18.45 14.17 -25.28
C SER A 188 18.70 15.53 -24.61
N SER A 189 18.85 16.61 -25.39
CA SER A 189 19.09 17.96 -24.87
C SER A 189 17.86 18.60 -24.16
N PRO A 190 16.64 18.62 -24.74
CA PRO A 190 15.49 19.29 -24.13
C PRO A 190 14.89 18.57 -22.90
N LEU A 191 15.22 17.30 -22.67
CA LEU A 191 14.69 16.52 -21.53
C LEU A 191 15.43 16.79 -20.20
N THR A 192 16.57 17.48 -20.24
CA THR A 192 17.37 17.76 -19.04
C THR A 192 16.99 19.06 -18.33
N GLU A 193 16.29 19.98 -18.99
CA GLU A 193 15.88 21.27 -18.38
C GLU A 193 14.54 21.20 -17.63
N THR A 194 13.72 20.16 -17.82
CA THR A 194 12.34 20.16 -17.29
C THR A 194 12.11 19.29 -16.05
N CYS A 195 13.10 18.54 -15.56
CA CYS A 195 12.83 17.43 -14.62
C CYS A 195 13.45 17.54 -13.20
N TYR A 196 14.09 18.64 -12.80
CA TYR A 196 14.80 18.67 -11.50
C TYR A 196 14.39 19.72 -10.46
N ASP A 197 13.38 20.55 -10.70
CA ASP A 197 13.20 21.73 -9.84
C ASP A 197 11.87 21.93 -9.12
N SER A 198 11.00 20.92 -9.00
CA SER A 198 9.72 21.14 -8.30
C SER A 198 9.07 19.91 -7.67
N ILE A 199 9.66 19.29 -6.64
CA ILE A 199 8.90 18.80 -5.46
C ILE A 199 9.85 18.73 -4.24
N PRO A 200 9.87 19.75 -3.35
CA PRO A 200 10.49 19.57 -2.03
C PRO A 200 9.64 18.58 -1.22
N ILE A 201 10.17 17.37 -1.03
CA ILE A 201 9.61 16.41 -0.07
C ILE A 201 9.97 16.94 1.32
N SER A 202 9.02 17.62 1.97
CA SER A 202 9.12 17.98 3.38
C SER A 202 9.37 16.71 4.21
N GLU A 203 10.48 16.65 4.92
CA GLU A 203 10.79 15.60 5.88
C GLU A 203 9.65 15.47 6.91
N PRO A 204 9.24 14.23 7.28
CA PRO A 204 8.37 14.05 8.42
C PRO A 204 9.13 14.40 9.70
N SER A 205 8.77 15.56 10.27
CA SER A 205 9.16 16.04 11.59
C SER A 205 9.11 14.92 12.63
N LYS A 206 10.28 14.57 13.17
CA LYS A 206 10.44 13.64 14.29
C LYS A 206 9.69 14.21 15.50
N ARG A 207 8.47 13.71 15.77
CA ARG A 207 7.76 14.02 17.01
C ARG A 207 8.63 13.57 18.18
N SER A 208 9.14 14.59 18.87
CA SER A 208 9.84 14.51 20.14
C SER A 208 9.06 13.65 21.14
N SER A 209 9.76 12.66 21.70
CA SER A 209 9.32 11.89 22.86
C SER A 209 9.11 12.83 24.04
N SER A 210 7.85 13.22 24.30
CA SER A 210 7.48 13.86 25.55
C SER A 210 7.29 12.81 26.63
N LYS A 211 8.40 12.42 27.25
CA LYS A 211 8.42 11.72 28.54
C LYS A 211 8.26 12.77 29.63
N HIS A 212 7.06 12.92 30.20
CA HIS A 212 6.80 13.17 31.62
C HIS A 212 5.40 13.74 31.82
N LEU A 213 4.50 12.97 32.41
CA LEU A 213 3.47 13.46 33.33
C LEU A 213 3.21 12.32 34.31
N ARG A 214 4.02 12.27 35.37
CA ARG A 214 3.70 11.50 36.57
C ARG A 214 2.49 12.15 37.22
N LEU A 215 1.34 11.49 37.16
CA LEU A 215 0.23 11.77 38.08
C LEU A 215 0.72 11.48 39.51
N SER A 216 0.72 12.50 40.36
CA SER A 216 0.83 12.32 41.81
C SER A 216 -0.56 11.98 42.36
N PRO A 217 -0.67 11.07 43.35
CA PRO A 217 -1.95 10.80 43.99
C PRO A 217 -2.28 11.92 44.97
N MET A 218 -3.50 12.46 44.87
CA MET A 218 -4.08 13.32 45.92
C MET A 218 -4.32 12.48 47.16
N LYS A 219 -3.91 13.04 48.30
CA LYS A 219 -4.12 12.50 49.64
C LYS A 219 -4.83 13.59 50.43
N THR A 220 -6.11 13.36 50.73
CA THR A 220 -6.89 13.82 51.90
C THR A 220 -8.32 13.35 51.69
#